data_AF-A0AA95F1Y1-F1
#
_entry.id   AF-A0AA95F1Y1-F1
#
_cell.length_a   1.000
_cell.length_b   1.000
_cell.length_c   1.000
_cell.angle_alpha   90.00
_cell.angle_beta   90.00
_cell.angle_gamma   90.00
#
_symmetry.space_group_name_H-M   'P 1'
#
loop_
_entity.id
_entity.type
_entity.pdbx_description
1 polymer ?
#
loop_
_entity_poly.entity_id
_entity_poly.type
_entity_poly.pdbx_seq_one_letter_code
_entity_poly.pdbx_strand_id
1 'polypeptide(L)'
;MSPARPSSRLATYFHVHLVSDSTGETLNAMAKAVIARFDGVIPIEHIYALVRSPKQMERVLEEVAGAPGVVLHTLVDRELREQLEEGCRRLQTPQIGALDPLVGALSGYLGTNISTRVGAQHALDHGYFNRIGALDFAIAHDDGQGTLEQLEHADVVLCGVSRTSKTPTCIYLANRGIRAANVPLVPGQEDGERLTQLKNPLVVGLTVSPDRLVQIRRNRLEGLNAARASDYVDHEAVRDETVKARRAFERRGWPTIDVTRRSVEETAAAILNLLSERRSRRQDTPGAPS
;
A
#
# COMPACT_ATOMS: atom_id res chain seq x y z
N MET A 1 -10.48 -44.61 -10.05
CA MET A 1 -9.62 -43.47 -10.42
C MET A 1 -8.72 -43.17 -9.24
N SER A 2 -7.42 -43.49 -9.34
CA SER A 2 -6.43 -43.08 -8.32
C SER A 2 -6.23 -41.57 -8.38
N PRO A 3 -6.11 -40.86 -7.24
CA PRO A 3 -5.73 -39.46 -7.25
C PRO A 3 -4.28 -39.37 -7.75
N ALA A 4 -4.06 -38.58 -8.80
CA ALA A 4 -2.73 -38.28 -9.30
C ALA A 4 -1.90 -37.67 -8.15
N ARG A 5 -0.73 -38.27 -7.88
CA ARG A 5 0.23 -37.70 -6.94
C ARG A 5 0.62 -36.30 -7.44
N PRO A 6 0.68 -35.28 -6.57
CA PRO A 6 1.22 -33.98 -6.98
C PRO A 6 2.67 -34.21 -7.40
N SER A 7 2.96 -33.94 -8.68
CA SER A 7 4.33 -33.83 -9.16
C SER A 7 5.03 -32.81 -8.25
N SER A 8 6.08 -33.25 -7.56
CA SER A 8 7.00 -32.36 -6.87
C SER A 8 7.69 -31.52 -7.94
N ARG A 9 7.09 -30.39 -8.32
CA ARG A 9 7.73 -29.44 -9.22
C ARG A 9 8.99 -28.96 -8.51
N LEU A 10 10.15 -29.35 -9.05
CA LEU A 10 11.44 -28.83 -8.61
C LEU A 10 11.40 -27.31 -8.77
N ALA A 11 11.71 -26.58 -7.70
CA ALA A 11 11.81 -25.13 -7.77
C ALA A 11 13.01 -24.74 -8.64
N THR A 12 12.78 -23.87 -9.62
CA THR A 12 13.84 -23.27 -10.44
C THR A 12 14.31 -22.00 -9.78
N TYR A 13 15.61 -21.95 -9.44
CA TYR A 13 16.26 -20.75 -8.92
C TYR A 13 16.95 -20.01 -10.07
N PHE A 14 16.86 -18.68 -10.07
CA PHE A 14 17.60 -17.85 -11.02
C PHE A 14 18.01 -16.52 -10.38
N HIS A 15 19.14 -15.97 -10.82
CA HIS A 15 19.60 -14.67 -10.36
C HIS A 15 18.90 -13.55 -11.13
N VAL A 16 18.46 -12.50 -10.42
CA VAL A 16 17.95 -11.27 -11.01
C VAL A 16 18.64 -10.07 -10.37
N HIS A 17 19.22 -9.20 -11.20
CA HIS A 17 19.96 -8.02 -10.79
C HIS A 17 19.14 -6.78 -11.09
N LEU A 18 18.85 -5.97 -10.07
CA LEU A 18 18.02 -4.77 -10.18
C LEU A 18 18.92 -3.53 -10.06
N VAL A 19 19.18 -2.85 -11.17
CA VAL A 19 20.15 -1.73 -11.25
C VAL A 19 19.45 -0.39 -11.46
N SER A 20 19.62 0.53 -10.52
CA SER A 20 18.95 1.83 -10.53
C SER A 20 19.87 2.97 -10.08
N ASP A 21 19.76 4.12 -10.76
CA ASP A 21 20.41 5.39 -10.36
C ASP A 21 19.71 6.09 -9.16
N SER A 22 18.54 5.58 -8.80
CA SER A 22 17.65 6.02 -7.71
C SER A 22 17.47 4.90 -6.67
N THR A 23 16.37 4.86 -5.91
CA THR A 23 16.14 3.88 -4.83
C THR A 23 15.91 2.44 -5.31
N GLY A 24 15.52 2.23 -6.57
CA GLY A 24 15.22 0.89 -7.11
C GLY A 24 13.85 0.33 -6.73
N GLU A 25 12.99 1.09 -6.03
CA GLU A 25 11.66 0.64 -5.61
C GLU A 25 10.77 0.25 -6.78
N THR A 26 10.80 1.02 -7.88
CA THR A 26 10.04 0.73 -9.10
C THR A 26 10.46 -0.61 -9.71
N LEU A 27 11.77 -0.87 -9.81
CA LEU A 27 12.28 -2.16 -10.29
C LEU A 27 11.84 -3.32 -9.40
N ASN A 28 11.94 -3.16 -8.09
CA ASN A 28 11.56 -4.19 -7.12
C ASN A 28 10.06 -4.52 -7.23
N ALA A 29 9.20 -3.50 -7.28
CA ALA A 29 7.76 -3.69 -7.45
C ALA A 29 7.42 -4.39 -8.78
N MET A 30 8.06 -3.99 -9.88
CA MET A 30 7.85 -4.62 -11.19
C MET A 30 8.34 -6.07 -11.21
N ALA A 31 9.55 -6.34 -10.70
CA ALA A 31 10.11 -7.68 -10.64
C ALA A 31 9.21 -8.62 -9.84
N LYS A 32 8.76 -8.21 -8.65
CA LYS A 32 7.82 -8.99 -7.83
C LYS A 32 6.50 -9.27 -8.55
N ALA A 33 5.92 -8.28 -9.21
CA ALA A 33 4.66 -8.43 -9.94
C ALA A 33 4.80 -9.42 -11.11
N VAL A 34 5.92 -9.37 -11.83
CA VAL A 34 6.18 -10.25 -12.99
C VAL A 34 6.52 -11.67 -12.53
N ILE A 35 7.41 -11.83 -11.54
CA ILE A 35 7.84 -13.15 -11.04
C ILE A 35 6.67 -13.91 -10.41
N ALA A 36 5.74 -13.23 -9.73
CA ALA A 36 4.53 -13.84 -9.19
C ALA A 36 3.62 -14.51 -10.24
N ARG A 37 3.87 -14.30 -11.54
CA ARG A 37 3.17 -14.96 -12.64
C ARG A 37 3.73 -16.34 -12.99
N PHE A 38 4.88 -16.74 -12.43
CA PHE A 38 5.57 -17.99 -12.74
C PHE A 38 5.47 -18.97 -11.56
N ASP A 39 4.87 -20.14 -11.80
CA ASP A 39 4.81 -21.21 -10.81
C ASP A 39 6.17 -21.90 -10.66
N GLY A 40 6.62 -22.14 -9.42
CA GLY A 40 7.82 -22.92 -9.15
C GLY A 40 9.13 -22.22 -9.50
N VAL A 41 9.11 -20.90 -9.69
CA VAL A 41 10.30 -20.08 -9.91
C VAL A 41 10.58 -19.25 -8.65
N ILE A 42 11.82 -19.30 -8.16
CA ILE A 42 12.26 -18.55 -6.98
C ILE A 42 13.44 -17.65 -7.40
N PRO A 43 13.28 -16.31 -7.36
CA PRO A 43 14.35 -15.39 -7.71
C PRO A 43 15.38 -15.29 -6.58
N ILE A 44 16.66 -15.16 -6.96
CA ILE A 44 17.73 -14.69 -6.08
C ILE A 44 17.98 -13.24 -6.46
N GLU A 45 17.41 -12.32 -5.67
CA GLU A 45 17.43 -10.88 -5.95
C GLU A 45 18.76 -10.23 -5.51
N HIS A 46 19.35 -9.44 -6.41
CA HIS A 46 20.50 -8.57 -6.15
C HIS A 46 20.10 -7.13 -6.44
N ILE A 47 20.15 -6.25 -5.44
CA ILE A 47 19.64 -4.87 -5.55
C ILE A 47 20.78 -3.87 -5.53
N TYR A 48 20.89 -3.10 -6.60
CA TYR A 48 21.90 -2.06 -6.79
C TYR A 48 21.20 -0.69 -6.90
N ALA A 49 20.97 -0.08 -5.75
CA ALA A 49 20.40 1.27 -5.67
C ALA A 49 21.51 2.34 -5.73
N LEU A 50 21.14 3.55 -6.17
CA LEU A 50 22.00 4.73 -6.20
C LEU A 50 23.31 4.54 -7.00
N VAL A 51 23.24 3.77 -8.09
CA VAL A 51 24.37 3.60 -9.02
C VAL A 51 24.48 4.86 -9.88
N ARG A 52 25.39 5.76 -9.49
CA ARG A 52 25.51 7.12 -10.05
C ARG A 52 26.90 7.46 -10.56
N SER A 53 27.80 6.48 -10.60
CA SER A 53 29.17 6.68 -11.06
C SER A 53 29.70 5.45 -11.80
N PRO A 54 30.62 5.63 -12.77
CA PRO A 54 31.19 4.51 -13.51
C PRO A 54 31.85 3.45 -12.63
N LYS A 55 32.50 3.87 -11.53
CA LYS A 55 33.13 2.96 -10.56
C LYS A 55 32.11 2.11 -9.80
N GLN A 56 30.92 2.65 -9.51
CA GLN A 56 29.85 1.83 -8.92
C GLN A 56 29.35 0.82 -9.95
N MET A 57 29.20 1.23 -11.21
CA MET A 57 28.78 0.33 -12.29
C MET A 57 29.76 -0.81 -12.54
N GLU A 58 31.08 -0.55 -12.46
CA GLU A 58 32.10 -1.60 -12.54
C GLU A 58 31.89 -2.68 -11.48
N ARG A 59 31.65 -2.28 -10.22
CA ARG A 59 31.35 -3.23 -9.13
C ARG A 59 30.08 -4.03 -9.38
N VAL A 60 29.03 -3.39 -9.91
CA VAL A 60 27.79 -4.07 -10.29
C VAL A 60 28.09 -5.15 -11.33
N LEU A 61 28.88 -4.84 -12.36
CA LEU A 61 29.25 -5.78 -13.41
C LEU A 61 30.13 -6.93 -12.89
N GLU A 62 31.03 -6.66 -11.94
CA GLU A 62 31.81 -7.71 -11.26
C GLU A 62 30.90 -8.68 -10.50
N GLU A 63 29.89 -8.18 -9.79
CA GLU A 63 28.92 -9.03 -9.09
C GLU A 63 28.04 -9.82 -10.04
N VAL A 64 27.57 -9.20 -11.14
CA VAL A 64 26.83 -9.91 -12.20
C VAL A 64 27.66 -11.02 -12.82
N ALA A 65 28.98 -10.81 -13.00
CA ALA A 65 29.88 -11.84 -13.51
C ALA A 65 30.06 -13.00 -12.51
N GLY A 66 30.11 -12.69 -11.21
CA GLY A 66 30.20 -13.70 -10.15
C GLY A 66 28.93 -14.52 -9.95
N ALA A 67 27.77 -13.96 -10.31
CA ALA A 67 26.47 -14.60 -10.18
C ALA A 67 25.58 -14.34 -11.40
N PRO A 68 25.82 -14.98 -12.56
CA PRO A 68 25.13 -14.65 -13.80
C PRO A 68 23.59 -14.79 -13.71
N GLY A 69 22.87 -13.77 -14.18
CA GLY A 69 21.42 -13.68 -14.09
C GLY A 69 20.82 -12.52 -14.88
N VAL A 70 19.49 -12.46 -14.99
CA VAL A 70 18.83 -11.38 -15.77
C VAL A 70 19.06 -10.03 -15.11
N VAL A 71 19.49 -9.03 -15.87
CA VAL A 71 19.67 -7.65 -15.39
C VAL A 71 18.45 -6.81 -15.79
N LEU A 72 17.74 -6.27 -14.80
CA LEU A 72 16.69 -5.27 -14.99
C LEU A 72 17.22 -3.91 -14.55
N HIS A 73 17.04 -2.87 -15.36
CA HIS A 73 17.51 -1.54 -14.99
C HIS A 73 16.51 -0.41 -15.27
N THR A 74 16.65 0.69 -14.53
CA THR A 74 15.93 1.96 -14.73
C THR A 74 16.87 3.16 -14.86
N LEU A 75 18.10 2.91 -15.33
CA LEU A 75 19.11 3.94 -15.55
C LEU A 75 18.62 4.98 -16.56
N VAL A 76 18.62 6.24 -16.14
CA VAL A 76 18.32 7.41 -16.99
C VAL A 76 19.61 8.00 -17.54
N ASP A 77 20.70 7.95 -16.78
CA ASP A 77 22.01 8.41 -17.23
C ASP A 77 22.52 7.58 -18.40
N ARG A 78 22.86 8.26 -19.50
CA ARG A 78 23.24 7.62 -20.77
C ARG A 78 24.59 6.91 -20.67
N GLU A 79 25.57 7.51 -19.98
CA GLU A 79 26.92 6.94 -19.89
C GLU A 79 26.91 5.66 -19.05
N LEU A 80 26.23 5.69 -17.90
CA LEU A 80 26.06 4.51 -17.05
C LEU A 80 25.26 3.41 -17.74
N ARG A 81 24.25 3.79 -18.52
CA ARG A 81 23.46 2.84 -19.31
C ARG A 81 24.31 2.17 -20.39
N GLU A 82 25.04 2.94 -21.18
CA GLU A 82 25.94 2.40 -22.20
C GLU A 82 26.99 1.46 -21.58
N GLN A 83 27.55 1.83 -20.43
CA GLN A 83 28.48 0.99 -19.68
C GLN A 83 27.85 -0.32 -19.20
N LEU A 84 26.61 -0.29 -18.67
CA LEU A 84 25.89 -1.48 -18.25
C LEU A 84 25.57 -2.39 -19.44
N GLU A 85 25.03 -1.83 -20.53
CA GLU A 85 24.62 -2.59 -21.71
C GLU A 85 25.82 -3.29 -22.38
N GLU A 86 26.94 -2.58 -22.52
CA GLU A 86 28.17 -3.15 -23.05
C GLU A 86 28.79 -4.18 -22.10
N GLY A 87 28.75 -3.91 -20.78
CA GLY A 87 29.16 -4.88 -19.76
C GLY A 87 28.35 -6.18 -19.82
N CYS A 88 27.02 -6.09 -19.87
CA CYS A 88 26.13 -7.23 -20.00
C CYS A 88 26.34 -7.99 -21.31
N ARG A 89 26.58 -7.26 -22.41
CA ARG A 89 26.90 -7.86 -23.72
C ARG A 89 28.18 -8.72 -23.65
N ARG A 90 29.24 -8.21 -23.02
CA ARG A 90 30.49 -8.98 -22.82
C ARG A 90 30.30 -10.19 -21.92
N LEU A 91 29.46 -10.08 -20.90
CA LEU A 91 29.13 -11.18 -19.99
C LEU A 91 28.12 -12.18 -20.57
N GLN A 92 27.57 -11.90 -21.76
CA GLN A 92 26.49 -12.66 -22.40
C GLN A 92 25.24 -12.78 -21.51
N THR A 93 24.99 -11.74 -20.72
CA THR A 93 23.90 -11.66 -19.77
C THR A 93 22.75 -10.84 -20.35
N PRO A 94 21.50 -11.33 -20.31
CA PRO A 94 20.37 -10.55 -20.79
C PRO A 94 20.14 -9.33 -19.90
N GLN A 95 19.94 -8.17 -20.55
CA GLN A 95 19.59 -6.91 -19.89
C GLN A 95 18.26 -6.38 -20.42
N ILE A 96 17.46 -5.77 -19.54
CA ILE A 96 16.17 -5.16 -19.88
C ILE A 96 16.04 -3.80 -19.18
N GLY A 97 15.90 -2.74 -19.98
CA GLY A 97 15.44 -1.43 -19.52
C GLY A 97 13.96 -1.48 -19.18
N ALA A 98 13.63 -1.61 -17.89
CA ALA A 98 12.29 -1.99 -17.43
C ALA A 98 11.19 -0.98 -17.82
N LEU A 99 11.54 0.31 -17.94
CA LEU A 99 10.60 1.37 -18.26
C LEU A 99 10.64 1.81 -19.74
N ASP A 100 11.58 1.31 -20.54
CA ASP A 100 11.78 1.77 -21.92
C ASP A 100 10.51 1.66 -22.79
N PRO A 101 9.72 0.57 -22.74
CA PRO A 101 8.50 0.47 -23.56
C PRO A 101 7.47 1.53 -23.18
N LEU A 102 7.29 1.78 -21.88
CA LEU A 102 6.33 2.77 -21.37
C LEU A 102 6.77 4.19 -21.72
N VAL A 103 8.07 4.48 -21.53
CA VAL A 103 8.65 5.77 -21.86
C VAL A 103 8.55 6.05 -23.36
N GLY A 104 8.82 5.05 -24.21
CA GLY A 104 8.65 5.15 -25.66
C GLY A 104 7.20 5.42 -26.08
N ALA A 105 6.24 4.69 -25.50
CA ALA A 105 4.82 4.89 -25.78
C ALA A 105 4.33 6.30 -25.38
N LEU A 106 4.74 6.78 -24.20
CA LEU A 106 4.36 8.11 -23.72
C LEU A 106 5.06 9.23 -24.50
N SER A 107 6.33 9.08 -24.86
CA SER A 107 7.03 10.06 -25.70
C SER A 107 6.37 10.21 -27.07
N GLY A 108 5.99 9.09 -27.69
CA GLY A 108 5.23 9.10 -28.95
C GLY A 108 3.85 9.73 -28.82
N TYR A 109 3.12 9.44 -27.73
CA TYR A 109 1.79 9.99 -27.49
C TYR A 109 1.82 11.50 -27.17
N LEU A 110 2.79 11.94 -26.37
CA LEU A 110 2.90 13.32 -25.90
C LEU A 110 3.62 14.23 -26.90
N GLY A 111 4.35 13.67 -27.87
CA GLY A 111 5.16 14.44 -28.82
C GLY A 111 6.32 15.19 -28.18
N THR A 112 6.77 14.75 -27.00
CA THR A 112 7.82 15.40 -26.21
C THR A 112 9.02 14.48 -26.01
N ASN A 113 10.22 15.08 -25.99
CA ASN A 113 11.45 14.37 -25.68
C ASN A 113 11.55 14.05 -24.19
N ILE A 114 12.18 12.92 -23.88
CA ILE A 114 12.40 12.44 -22.51
C ILE A 114 13.39 13.36 -21.80
N SER A 115 13.06 13.77 -20.57
CA SER A 115 14.01 14.47 -19.70
C SER A 115 15.04 13.48 -19.16
N THR A 116 16.33 13.76 -19.36
CA THR A 116 17.45 12.93 -18.88
C THR A 116 17.86 13.24 -17.44
N ARG A 117 17.07 14.02 -16.68
CA ARG A 117 17.39 14.34 -15.29
C ARG A 117 17.18 13.13 -14.38
N VAL A 118 18.28 12.53 -13.94
CA VAL A 118 18.33 11.60 -12.80
C VAL A 118 17.69 12.28 -11.58
N GLY A 119 16.73 11.61 -10.92
CA GLY A 119 16.06 12.15 -9.74
C GLY A 119 14.97 13.20 -10.00
N ALA A 120 14.46 13.36 -11.23
CA ALA A 120 13.30 14.21 -11.52
C ALA A 120 12.04 13.84 -10.69
N GLN A 121 11.99 12.61 -10.17
CA GLN A 121 10.95 12.11 -9.26
C GLN A 121 11.08 12.66 -7.82
N HIS A 122 12.18 13.36 -7.50
CA HIS A 122 12.52 13.87 -6.18
C HIS A 122 12.68 15.39 -6.12
N ALA A 123 12.14 16.12 -7.10
CA ALA A 123 11.73 17.48 -6.78
C ALA A 123 10.73 17.34 -5.62
N LEU A 124 10.99 17.99 -4.49
CA LEU A 124 10.14 18.05 -3.30
C LEU A 124 8.80 18.69 -3.70
N ASP A 125 7.97 17.88 -4.35
CA ASP A 125 6.75 18.28 -5.03
C ASP A 125 5.63 18.44 -4.00
N HIS A 126 4.59 19.18 -4.36
CA HIS A 126 3.34 19.28 -3.61
C HIS A 126 2.85 17.92 -3.10
N GLY A 127 3.07 16.84 -3.85
CA GLY A 127 2.77 15.47 -3.44
C GLY A 127 3.55 14.97 -2.21
N TYR A 128 4.80 15.39 -2.01
CA TYR A 128 5.56 15.09 -0.79
C TYR A 128 4.98 15.85 0.42
N PHE A 129 4.80 17.16 0.31
CA PHE A 129 4.24 17.97 1.40
C PHE A 129 2.80 17.55 1.75
N ASN A 130 1.99 17.18 0.77
CA ASN A 130 0.65 16.66 1.01
C ASN A 130 0.68 15.31 1.76
N ARG A 131 1.64 14.43 1.45
CA ARG A 131 1.85 13.17 2.20
C ARG A 131 2.29 13.41 3.63
N ILE A 132 3.22 14.34 3.86
CA ILE A 132 3.63 14.71 5.23
C ILE A 132 2.44 15.27 6.01
N GLY A 133 1.69 16.21 5.44
CA GLY A 133 0.50 16.75 6.11
C GLY A 133 -0.58 15.70 6.36
N ALA A 134 -0.73 14.71 5.46
CA ALA A 134 -1.64 13.59 5.67
C ALA A 134 -1.17 12.65 6.79
N LEU A 135 0.14 12.41 6.90
CA LEU A 135 0.74 11.61 7.97
C LEU A 135 0.59 12.29 9.33
N ASP A 136 0.92 13.57 9.42
CA ASP A 136 0.77 14.36 10.63
C ASP A 136 -0.70 14.35 11.10
N PHE A 137 -1.64 14.50 10.15
CA PHE A 137 -3.05 14.39 10.44
C PHE A 137 -3.44 13.00 10.96
N ALA A 138 -3.02 11.92 10.30
CA ALA A 138 -3.37 10.56 10.71
C ALA A 138 -2.80 10.19 12.09
N ILE A 139 -1.57 10.63 12.40
CA ILE A 139 -0.95 10.43 13.72
C ILE A 139 -1.70 11.21 14.80
N ALA A 140 -2.05 12.47 14.53
CA ALA A 140 -2.78 13.32 15.47
C ALA A 140 -4.21 12.82 15.78
N HIS A 141 -4.78 11.95 14.93
CA HIS A 141 -6.16 11.45 15.05
C HIS A 141 -6.23 9.92 15.19
N ASP A 142 -5.16 9.28 15.67
CA ASP A 142 -5.15 7.82 15.85
C ASP A 142 -5.85 7.36 17.14
N ASP A 143 -5.87 8.21 18.17
CA ASP A 143 -6.39 7.89 19.50
C ASP A 143 -7.92 8.02 19.63
N GLY A 144 -8.61 8.46 18.57
CA GLY A 144 -10.06 8.58 18.53
C GLY A 144 -10.63 9.86 19.15
N GLN A 145 -9.79 10.80 19.60
CA GLN A 145 -10.23 11.99 20.34
C GLN A 145 -10.48 13.24 19.47
N GLY A 146 -10.47 13.11 18.15
CA GLY A 146 -10.69 14.25 17.25
C GLY A 146 -12.04 14.95 17.50
N THR A 147 -12.03 16.26 17.68
CA THR A 147 -13.26 17.07 17.75
C THR A 147 -14.00 17.05 16.41
N LEU A 148 -15.28 17.43 16.40
CA LEU A 148 -16.06 17.51 15.16
C LEU A 148 -15.38 18.40 14.12
N GLU A 149 -14.88 19.56 14.55
CA GLU A 149 -14.17 20.52 13.71
C GLU A 149 -12.90 19.93 13.12
N GLN A 150 -12.11 19.21 13.93
CA GLN A 150 -10.91 18.54 13.46
C GLN A 150 -11.21 17.44 12.43
N LEU A 151 -12.26 16.65 12.68
CA LEU A 151 -12.68 15.56 11.79
C LEU A 151 -13.23 16.05 10.44
N GLU A 152 -13.78 17.28 10.36
CA GLU A 152 -14.21 17.87 9.09
C GLU A 152 -13.05 18.10 8.10
N HIS A 153 -11.81 18.19 8.60
CA HIS A 153 -10.63 18.34 7.76
C HIS A 153 -10.08 16.99 7.22
N ALA A 154 -10.70 15.87 7.58
CA ALA A 154 -10.35 14.57 7.05
C ALA A 154 -10.88 14.38 5.63
N ASP A 155 -10.16 13.62 4.80
CA ASP A 155 -10.70 13.06 3.57
C ASP A 155 -11.63 11.87 3.90
N VAL A 156 -11.22 11.07 4.89
CA VAL A 156 -11.92 9.86 5.31
C VAL A 156 -11.84 9.67 6.82
N VAL A 157 -12.95 9.24 7.41
CA VAL A 157 -13.01 8.81 8.81
C VAL A 157 -13.30 7.30 8.84
N LEU A 158 -12.38 6.53 9.41
CA LEU A 158 -12.54 5.10 9.60
C LEU A 158 -13.14 4.84 10.98
N CYS A 159 -14.29 4.16 11.02
CA CYS A 159 -14.96 3.80 12.27
C CYS A 159 -15.19 2.30 12.40
N GLY A 160 -15.16 1.78 13.61
CA GLY A 160 -15.30 0.34 13.85
C GLY A 160 -14.81 -0.12 15.21
N VAL A 161 -15.18 -1.34 15.56
CA VAL A 161 -14.81 -1.97 16.83
C VAL A 161 -13.29 -2.04 17.02
N SER A 162 -12.81 -2.11 18.25
CA SER A 162 -11.37 -2.21 18.52
C SER A 162 -10.76 -3.40 17.74
N ARG A 163 -9.56 -3.22 17.18
CA ARG A 163 -8.81 -4.22 16.39
C ARG A 163 -9.32 -4.52 14.97
N THR A 164 -10.04 -3.61 14.33
CA THR A 164 -10.39 -3.67 12.89
C THR A 164 -9.36 -3.03 11.95
N SER A 165 -8.06 -3.07 12.30
CA SER A 165 -6.96 -2.53 11.49
C SER A 165 -7.02 -1.02 11.12
N LYS A 166 -7.90 -0.23 11.76
CA LYS A 166 -8.05 1.21 11.51
C LYS A 166 -6.73 1.97 11.51
N THR A 167 -5.95 1.89 12.59
CA THR A 167 -4.65 2.59 12.73
C THR A 167 -3.68 2.26 11.58
N PRO A 168 -3.31 0.98 11.31
CA PRO A 168 -2.50 0.65 10.14
C PRO A 168 -3.07 1.17 8.82
N THR A 169 -4.39 1.12 8.63
CA THR A 169 -5.04 1.60 7.41
C THR A 169 -4.99 3.12 7.28
N CYS A 170 -5.18 3.89 8.36
CA CYS A 170 -5.04 5.35 8.34
C CYS A 170 -3.62 5.77 7.94
N ILE A 171 -2.59 5.15 8.53
CA ILE A 171 -1.19 5.43 8.19
C ILE A 171 -0.88 5.05 6.74
N TYR A 172 -1.40 3.91 6.25
CA TYR A 172 -1.20 3.51 4.87
C TYR A 172 -1.85 4.48 3.87
N LEU A 173 -3.07 4.97 4.17
CA LEU A 173 -3.76 5.99 3.38
C LEU A 173 -3.01 7.33 3.41
N ALA A 174 -2.46 7.71 4.56
CA ALA A 174 -1.66 8.92 4.72
C ALA A 174 -0.38 8.90 3.88
N ASN A 175 0.29 7.75 3.76
CA ASN A 175 1.41 7.56 2.84
C ASN A 175 1.04 7.76 1.36
N ARG A 176 -0.26 7.73 1.03
CA ARG A 176 -0.81 8.05 -0.30
C ARG A 176 -1.40 9.46 -0.38
N GLY A 177 -1.20 10.29 0.65
CA GLY A 177 -1.62 11.69 0.68
C GLY A 177 -3.08 11.89 1.09
N ILE A 178 -3.69 10.92 1.75
CA ILE A 178 -5.09 10.98 2.22
C ILE A 178 -5.12 11.24 3.73
N ARG A 179 -5.80 12.31 4.15
CA ARG A 179 -6.03 12.64 5.57
C ARG A 179 -7.07 11.68 6.15
N ALA A 180 -6.60 10.62 6.80
CA ALA A 180 -7.45 9.60 7.40
C ALA A 180 -7.50 9.75 8.92
N ALA A 181 -8.70 9.82 9.50
CA ALA A 181 -8.89 9.81 10.95
C ALA A 181 -9.45 8.46 11.42
N ASN A 182 -9.00 8.01 12.59
CA ASN A 182 -9.48 6.80 13.24
C ASN A 182 -10.47 7.19 14.35
N VAL A 183 -11.70 6.70 14.30
CA VAL A 183 -12.68 6.91 15.37
C VAL A 183 -13.17 5.54 15.87
N PRO A 184 -12.83 5.15 17.11
CA PRO A 184 -13.34 3.89 17.66
C PRO A 184 -14.85 3.97 17.76
N LEU A 185 -15.54 2.92 17.31
CA LEU A 185 -16.96 2.78 17.55
C LEU A 185 -17.16 1.87 18.75
N VAL A 186 -17.51 2.45 19.89
CA VAL A 186 -17.95 1.72 21.08
C VAL A 186 -19.48 1.67 21.07
N PRO A 187 -20.10 0.48 20.95
CA PRO A 187 -21.55 0.37 20.96
C PRO A 187 -22.15 0.97 22.25
N GLY A 188 -23.03 1.97 22.10
CA GLY A 188 -23.69 2.65 23.22
C GLY A 188 -23.06 3.98 23.66
N GLN A 189 -21.97 4.43 23.03
CA GLN A 189 -21.40 5.76 23.25
C GLN A 189 -21.77 6.77 22.15
N GLU A 190 -21.76 8.05 22.52
CA GLU A 190 -22.19 9.21 21.72
C GLU A 190 -21.34 9.48 20.46
N ASP A 191 -20.16 8.85 20.34
CA ASP A 191 -19.21 9.10 19.23
C ASP A 191 -19.85 8.88 17.85
N GLY A 192 -20.78 7.94 17.74
CA GLY A 192 -21.50 7.65 16.50
C GLY A 192 -22.49 8.74 16.08
N GLU A 193 -22.92 9.63 16.97
CA GLU A 193 -23.78 10.78 16.64
C GLU A 193 -22.96 11.95 16.11
N ARG A 194 -21.79 12.23 16.71
CA ARG A 194 -20.88 13.27 16.21
C ARG A 194 -20.48 13.02 14.75
N LEU A 195 -20.20 11.77 14.39
CA LEU A 195 -19.86 11.41 13.01
C LEU A 195 -20.99 11.65 12.00
N THR A 196 -22.26 11.68 12.43
CA THR A 196 -23.39 11.99 11.52
C THR A 196 -23.49 13.46 11.15
N GLN A 197 -22.82 14.33 11.93
CA GLN A 197 -22.79 15.77 11.68
C GLN A 197 -21.72 16.14 10.64
N LEU A 198 -20.82 15.21 10.29
CA LEU A 198 -19.75 15.42 9.33
C LEU A 198 -20.30 15.56 7.91
N LYS A 199 -19.91 16.63 7.22
CA LYS A 199 -20.34 16.96 5.86
C LYS A 199 -19.27 16.64 4.82
N ASN A 200 -18.02 16.92 5.13
CA ASN A 200 -16.93 16.81 4.18
C ASN A 200 -16.38 15.39 4.04
N PRO A 201 -15.89 14.74 5.12
CA PRO A 201 -15.23 13.45 5.00
C PRO A 201 -16.18 12.34 4.57
N LEU A 202 -15.61 11.33 3.92
CA LEU A 202 -16.26 10.04 3.77
C LEU A 202 -16.15 9.25 5.09
N VAL A 203 -17.26 8.88 5.71
CA VAL A 203 -17.25 7.98 6.86
C VAL A 203 -17.34 6.53 6.37
N VAL A 204 -16.40 5.68 6.77
CA VAL A 204 -16.33 4.26 6.37
C VAL A 204 -16.34 3.36 7.60
N GLY A 205 -17.26 2.40 7.64
CA GLY A 205 -17.34 1.39 8.69
C GLY A 205 -16.46 0.18 8.40
N LEU A 206 -15.45 -0.10 9.23
CA LEU A 206 -14.66 -1.32 9.16
C LEU A 206 -15.28 -2.41 10.05
N THR A 207 -15.58 -3.56 9.45
CA THR A 207 -16.16 -4.72 10.13
C THR A 207 -15.22 -5.92 10.05
N VAL A 208 -15.33 -6.82 11.02
CA VAL A 208 -14.51 -8.04 11.11
C VAL A 208 -15.38 -9.16 11.67
N SER A 209 -15.15 -10.40 11.25
CA SER A 209 -15.87 -11.54 11.81
C SER A 209 -15.56 -11.69 13.31
N PRO A 210 -16.54 -12.06 14.14
CA PRO A 210 -16.33 -12.27 15.58
C PRO A 210 -15.17 -13.23 15.87
N ASP A 211 -15.10 -14.37 15.17
CA ASP A 211 -14.05 -15.39 15.37
C ASP A 211 -12.65 -14.81 15.19
N ARG A 212 -12.44 -14.10 14.08
CA ARG A 212 -11.17 -13.44 13.78
C ARG A 212 -10.85 -12.36 14.80
N LEU A 213 -11.84 -11.60 15.25
CA LEU A 213 -11.65 -10.54 16.22
C LEU A 213 -11.24 -11.08 17.59
N VAL A 214 -11.88 -12.15 18.06
CA VAL A 214 -11.50 -12.86 19.28
C VAL A 214 -10.05 -13.35 19.18
N GLN A 215 -9.66 -13.94 18.04
CA GLN A 215 -8.28 -14.38 17.81
C GLN A 215 -7.28 -13.23 17.91
N ILE A 216 -7.56 -12.10 17.25
CA ILE A 216 -6.67 -10.92 17.28
C ILE A 216 -6.57 -10.35 18.71
N ARG A 217 -7.68 -10.28 19.44
CA ARG A 217 -7.73 -9.76 20.81
C ARG A 217 -7.00 -10.67 21.80
N ARG A 218 -7.14 -12.00 21.67
CA ARG A 218 -6.38 -12.98 22.48
C ARG A 218 -4.88 -12.82 22.29
N ASN A 219 -4.40 -12.82 21.04
CA ASN A 219 -2.99 -12.63 20.74
C ASN A 219 -2.43 -11.32 21.34
N ARG A 220 -3.24 -10.26 21.36
CA ARG A 220 -2.83 -8.99 21.98
C ARG A 220 -2.73 -9.07 23.51
N LEU A 221 -3.68 -9.73 24.17
CA LEU A 221 -3.66 -9.90 25.63
C LEU A 221 -2.46 -10.74 26.08
N GLU A 222 -2.17 -11.82 25.37
CA GLU A 222 -1.00 -12.68 25.61
C GLU A 222 0.29 -11.87 25.51
N GLY A 223 0.42 -11.01 24.49
CA GLY A 223 1.59 -10.14 24.33
C GLY A 223 1.73 -9.01 25.37
N LEU A 224 0.71 -8.77 26.20
CA LEU A 224 0.70 -7.71 27.22
C LEU A 224 0.82 -8.26 28.66
N ASN A 225 0.96 -9.58 28.85
CA ASN A 225 0.94 -10.24 30.18
C ASN A 225 -0.25 -9.80 31.06
N ALA A 226 -1.36 -9.37 30.44
CA ALA A 226 -2.52 -8.85 31.14
C ALA A 226 -3.44 -10.00 31.55
N ALA A 227 -3.49 -10.29 32.85
CA ALA A 227 -4.45 -11.23 33.40
C ALA A 227 -5.82 -10.56 33.56
N ARG A 228 -6.79 -11.03 32.77
CA ARG A 228 -8.24 -10.73 32.77
C ARG A 228 -8.71 -9.64 31.79
N ALA A 229 -9.50 -10.09 30.83
CA ALA A 229 -10.60 -9.32 30.25
C ALA A 229 -11.63 -10.32 29.71
N SER A 230 -12.58 -10.80 30.55
CA SER A 230 -13.55 -11.84 30.12
C SER A 230 -14.30 -11.37 28.88
N ASP A 231 -14.82 -10.14 28.90
CA ASP A 231 -15.75 -9.68 27.85
C ASP A 231 -15.02 -9.21 26.58
N TYR A 232 -13.72 -8.85 26.68
CA TYR A 232 -12.93 -8.41 25.53
C TYR A 232 -12.64 -9.56 24.55
N VAL A 233 -12.58 -10.79 25.06
CA VAL A 233 -12.36 -12.02 24.27
C VAL A 233 -13.49 -13.05 24.40
N ASP A 234 -14.56 -12.70 25.11
CA ASP A 234 -15.77 -13.49 25.18
C ASP A 234 -16.45 -13.49 23.82
N HIS A 235 -16.84 -14.68 23.36
CA HIS A 235 -17.32 -14.86 22.00
C HIS A 235 -18.69 -14.22 21.78
N GLU A 236 -19.59 -14.35 22.77
CA GLU A 236 -20.93 -13.78 22.69
C GLU A 236 -20.88 -12.25 22.77
N ALA A 237 -20.09 -11.70 23.70
CA ALA A 237 -19.91 -10.26 23.83
C ALA A 237 -19.32 -9.64 22.55
N VAL A 238 -18.29 -10.26 21.96
CA VAL A 238 -17.67 -9.80 20.70
C VAL A 238 -18.63 -9.93 19.52
N ARG A 239 -19.43 -11.01 19.48
CA ARG A 239 -20.47 -11.18 18.47
C ARG A 239 -21.54 -10.08 18.57
N ASP A 240 -21.99 -9.78 19.78
CA ASP A 240 -22.96 -8.70 20.01
C ASP A 240 -22.38 -7.32 19.64
N GLU A 241 -21.12 -7.05 20.01
CA GLU A 241 -20.41 -5.81 19.68
C GLU A 241 -20.34 -5.60 18.15
N THR A 242 -19.90 -6.62 17.41
CA THR A 242 -19.77 -6.58 15.95
C THR A 242 -21.11 -6.43 15.23
N VAL A 243 -22.17 -7.11 15.71
CA VAL A 243 -23.53 -6.98 15.17
C VAL A 243 -24.07 -5.57 15.42
N LYS A 244 -23.89 -5.02 16.63
CA LYS A 244 -24.32 -3.66 16.96
C LYS A 244 -23.61 -2.62 16.09
N ALA A 245 -22.30 -2.78 15.86
CA ALA A 245 -21.53 -1.91 14.98
C ALA A 245 -22.03 -1.96 13.53
N ARG A 246 -22.24 -3.16 12.97
CA ARG A 246 -22.77 -3.31 11.60
C ARG A 246 -24.13 -2.63 11.44
N ARG A 247 -25.07 -2.88 12.37
CA ARG A 247 -26.39 -2.22 12.37
C ARG A 247 -26.29 -0.71 12.51
N ALA A 248 -25.30 -0.20 13.24
CA ALA A 248 -25.06 1.22 13.39
C ALA A 248 -24.61 1.88 12.08
N PHE A 249 -23.81 1.19 11.28
CA PHE A 249 -23.37 1.66 9.96
C PHE A 249 -24.51 1.65 8.95
N GLU A 250 -25.28 0.55 8.90
CA GLU A 250 -26.43 0.39 8.00
C GLU A 250 -27.48 1.48 8.24
N ARG A 251 -27.84 1.73 9.50
CA ARG A 251 -28.81 2.79 9.86
C ARG A 251 -28.38 4.19 9.41
N ARG A 252 -27.08 4.44 9.28
CA ARG A 252 -26.51 5.73 8.90
C ARG A 252 -26.16 5.81 7.41
N GLY A 253 -26.36 4.72 6.65
CA GLY A 253 -26.00 4.64 5.24
C GLY A 253 -24.49 4.74 4.97
N TRP A 254 -23.65 4.45 5.97
CA TRP A 254 -22.20 4.50 5.77
C TRP A 254 -21.72 3.26 5.01
N PRO A 255 -20.87 3.41 3.99
CA PRO A 255 -20.25 2.26 3.32
C PRO A 255 -19.45 1.43 4.33
N THR A 256 -19.53 0.11 4.20
CA THR A 256 -18.85 -0.82 5.08
C THR A 256 -17.85 -1.67 4.32
N ILE A 257 -16.72 -1.97 4.97
CA ILE A 257 -15.67 -2.84 4.44
C ILE A 257 -15.42 -3.95 5.45
N ASP A 258 -15.52 -5.20 4.98
CA ASP A 258 -15.15 -6.38 5.77
C ASP A 258 -13.64 -6.64 5.64
N VAL A 259 -12.92 -6.50 6.75
CA VAL A 259 -11.46 -6.65 6.83
C VAL A 259 -11.02 -8.04 7.29
N THR A 260 -11.94 -9.00 7.46
CA THR A 260 -11.66 -10.32 8.06
C THR A 260 -10.49 -11.07 7.41
N ARG A 261 -10.39 -10.98 6.08
CA ARG A 261 -9.34 -11.64 5.28
C ARG A 261 -8.61 -10.67 4.36
N ARG A 262 -8.71 -9.37 4.62
CA ARG A 262 -8.07 -8.34 3.78
C ARG A 262 -6.77 -7.87 4.40
N SER A 263 -5.79 -7.58 3.55
CA SER A 263 -4.61 -6.84 3.96
C SER A 263 -4.93 -5.36 4.21
N VAL A 264 -3.97 -4.63 4.78
CA VAL A 264 -4.07 -3.17 4.95
C VAL A 264 -4.14 -2.47 3.59
N GLU A 265 -3.35 -2.95 2.62
CA GLU A 265 -3.29 -2.48 1.24
C GLU A 265 -4.62 -2.68 0.52
N GLU A 266 -5.22 -3.87 0.62
CA GLU A 266 -6.53 -4.18 0.01
C GLU A 266 -7.67 -3.35 0.63
N THR A 267 -7.62 -3.16 1.95
CA THR A 267 -8.58 -2.31 2.66
C THR A 267 -8.44 -0.84 2.22
N ALA A 268 -7.22 -0.33 2.15
CA ALA A 268 -6.94 1.02 1.68
C ALA A 268 -7.35 1.22 0.21
N ALA A 269 -7.10 0.24 -0.66
CA ALA A 269 -7.53 0.29 -2.06
C ALA A 269 -9.07 0.40 -2.18
N ALA A 270 -9.81 -0.37 -1.39
CA ALA A 270 -11.27 -0.26 -1.35
C ALA A 270 -11.75 1.12 -0.87
N ILE A 271 -11.07 1.72 0.12
CA ILE A 271 -11.38 3.07 0.61
C ILE A 271 -11.09 4.13 -0.47
N LEU A 272 -9.96 4.02 -1.18
CA LEU A 272 -9.60 4.92 -2.27
C LEU A 272 -10.64 4.88 -3.40
N ASN A 273 -11.18 3.70 -3.72
CA ASN A 273 -12.25 3.56 -4.71
C ASN A 273 -13.52 4.31 -4.27
N LEU A 274 -13.95 4.15 -3.01
CA LEU A 274 -15.10 4.89 -2.47
C LEU A 274 -14.89 6.41 -2.49
N LEU A 275 -13.67 6.88 -2.16
CA LEU A 275 -13.32 8.30 -2.24
C LEU A 275 -13.39 8.81 -3.68
N SER A 276 -12.89 8.03 -4.65
CA SER A 276 -12.96 8.35 -6.08
C SER A 276 -14.41 8.47 -6.55
N GLU A 277 -15.25 7.47 -6.24
CA GLU A 277 -16.68 7.48 -6.59
C GLU A 277 -17.42 8.69 -5.99
N ARG A 278 -17.14 9.04 -4.73
CA ARG A 278 -17.73 10.23 -4.08
C ARG A 278 -17.30 11.53 -4.77
N ARG A 279 -16.04 11.64 -5.20
CA ARG A 279 -15.53 12.81 -5.93
C ARG A 279 -16.21 12.95 -7.29
N SER A 280 -16.36 11.86 -8.05
CA SER A 280 -17.07 11.87 -9.33
C SER A 280 -18.53 12.32 -9.18
N ARG A 281 -19.27 11.77 -8.21
CA ARG A 281 -20.67 12.16 -7.96
C ARG A 281 -20.84 13.64 -7.58
N ARG A 282 -19.86 14.23 -6.88
CA ARG A 282 -19.85 15.66 -6.54
C ARG A 282 -19.57 16.55 -7.75
N GLN A 283 -18.79 16.08 -8.71
CA GLN A 283 -18.52 16.81 -9.96
C GLN A 283 -19.72 16.80 -10.92
N ASP A 284 -20.50 15.72 -10.92
CA ASP A 284 -21.72 15.59 -11.74
C ASP A 284 -22.92 16.36 -11.17
N THR A 285 -22.81 16.93 -9.96
CA THR A 285 -23.86 17.75 -9.31
C THR A 285 -23.35 19.17 -9.08
N PRO A 286 -23.44 20.10 -10.05
CA PRO A 286 -23.02 21.48 -9.85
C PRO A 286 -24.06 22.18 -8.97
N GLY A 287 -23.76 22.46 -7.69
CA GLY A 287 -24.60 23.34 -6.87
C GLY A 287 -24.66 23.17 -5.35
N ALA A 288 -23.80 22.39 -4.67
CA ALA A 288 -23.76 22.39 -3.21
C ALA A 288 -22.69 23.38 -2.69
N PRO A 289 -23.02 24.31 -1.76
CA PRO A 289 -22.09 25.36 -1.34
C PRO A 289 -20.94 24.78 -0.50
N SER A 290 -19.76 25.37 -0.71
CA SER A 290 -18.50 25.19 0.03
C SER A 290 -18.63 25.48 1.52
#